data_AF-A0A0S8GRH8-F1
#
_entry.id   AF-A0A0S8GRH8-F1
#
_cell.length_a   1.000
_cell.length_b   1.000
_cell.length_c   1.000
_cell.angle_alpha   90.00
_cell.angle_beta   90.00
_cell.angle_gamma   90.00
#
_symmetry.space_group_name_H-M   'P 1'
#
loop_
_entity.id
_entity.type
_entity.pdbx_description
1 polymer ?
#
loop_
_entity_poly.entity_id
_entity_poly.type
_entity_poly.pdbx_seq_one_letter_code
_entity_poly.pdbx_strand_id
1 'polypeptide(L)'
;MNNRLITMVVAMGIFLGVPRNLFGFQKADPTGKAAPAAEKIKMEILYVGQPDTDRAKSFVKLLSDNFSKVEMLNQEEFKAEKTTEFDVVVLDYVRARRPRGEQAAQRAQGAQRARAPGLQLPEGYSKPTIVFGSFGVQQARAWLNVDSSLFYT
;
A
#
# COMPACT_ATOMS: atom_id res chain seq x y z
N MET A 1 -25.83 -1.05 -17.32
CA MET A 1 -25.60 -0.11 -16.21
C MET A 1 -24.11 0.15 -16.16
N ASN A 2 -23.68 1.39 -16.47
CA ASN A 2 -22.26 1.73 -16.66
C ASN A 2 -21.65 2.17 -15.33
N ASN A 3 -20.92 1.28 -14.65
CA ASN A 3 -20.14 1.64 -13.47
C ASN A 3 -18.78 2.22 -13.91
N ARG A 4 -18.62 3.53 -13.76
CA ARG A 4 -17.32 4.19 -13.91
C ARG A 4 -16.52 3.99 -12.63
N LEU A 5 -15.53 3.08 -12.64
CA LEU A 5 -14.50 3.00 -11.61
C LEU A 5 -13.58 4.21 -11.73
N ILE A 6 -13.43 4.97 -10.64
CA ILE A 6 -12.43 6.04 -10.53
C ILE A 6 -11.11 5.38 -10.13
N THR A 7 -10.26 5.12 -11.12
CA THR A 7 -8.87 4.69 -10.90
C THR A 7 -8.01 5.94 -10.70
N MET A 8 -7.53 6.16 -9.47
CA MET A 8 -6.55 7.22 -9.20
C MET A 8 -5.15 6.63 -9.25
N VAL A 9 -4.49 6.74 -10.41
CA VAL A 9 -3.05 6.49 -10.54
C VAL A 9 -2.33 7.75 -10.08
N VAL A 10 -1.70 7.70 -8.89
CA VAL A 10 -0.77 8.76 -8.48
C VAL A 10 0.54 8.53 -9.23
N ALA A 11 0.63 9.11 -10.43
CA ALA A 11 1.89 9.27 -11.14
C ALA A 11 2.72 10.33 -10.41
N MET A 12 3.81 9.91 -9.76
CA MET A 12 4.79 10.77 -9.13
C MET A 12 5.57 11.51 -10.23
N GLY A 13 4.97 12.60 -10.71
CA GLY A 13 5.50 13.50 -11.73
C GLY A 13 6.42 14.55 -11.12
N ILE A 14 7.61 14.62 -11.70
CA ILE A 14 8.72 15.53 -11.49
C ILE A 14 8.27 16.99 -11.28
N PHE A 15 8.81 17.58 -10.21
CA PHE A 15 8.71 18.98 -9.82
C PHE A 15 9.41 19.89 -10.86
N LEU A 16 8.66 20.54 -11.73
CA LEU A 16 9.17 21.69 -12.49
C LEU A 16 8.07 22.75 -12.66
N GLY A 17 8.24 23.87 -11.95
CA GLY A 17 7.63 25.15 -12.32
C GLY A 17 6.29 25.51 -11.66
N VAL A 18 6.27 25.69 -10.33
CA VAL A 18 5.25 26.54 -9.68
C VAL A 18 5.89 27.89 -9.33
N PRO A 19 5.31 29.03 -9.72
CA PRO A 19 5.82 30.35 -9.34
C PRO A 19 5.89 30.50 -7.83
N ARG A 20 7.04 30.99 -7.36
CA ARG A 20 7.54 30.98 -5.98
C ARG A 20 6.81 31.91 -4.99
N ASN A 21 5.60 32.38 -5.31
CA ASN A 21 4.94 33.48 -4.58
C ASN A 21 3.61 33.13 -3.91
N LEU A 22 3.26 31.85 -3.73
CA LEU A 22 2.03 31.45 -3.03
C LEU A 22 2.23 30.68 -1.72
N PHE A 23 3.46 30.61 -1.20
CA PHE A 23 3.70 30.19 0.17
C PHE A 23 4.08 31.41 0.99
N GLY A 24 3.08 32.01 1.64
CA GLY A 24 3.34 32.82 2.82
C GLY A 24 4.04 31.92 3.82
N PHE A 25 5.37 32.05 3.95
CA PHE A 25 6.08 31.55 5.10
C PHE A 25 5.49 32.26 6.31
N GLN A 26 4.56 31.60 6.97
CA GLN A 26 4.04 32.03 8.26
C GLN A 26 5.23 32.00 9.21
N LYS A 27 5.68 33.19 9.62
CA LYS A 27 6.68 33.35 10.68
C LYS A 27 6.22 32.46 11.84
N ALA A 28 7.07 31.53 12.27
CA ALA A 28 6.78 30.69 13.42
C ALA A 28 6.44 31.61 14.60
N ASP A 29 5.23 31.46 15.14
CA ASP A 29 4.80 32.15 16.35
C ASP A 29 5.64 31.60 17.52
N PRO A 30 6.49 32.41 18.18
CA PRO A 30 7.35 31.95 19.27
C PRO A 30 6.56 31.52 20.51
N THR A 31 5.24 31.67 20.53
CA THR A 31 4.39 31.25 21.66
C THR A 31 4.11 29.75 21.69
N GLY A 32 4.50 28.97 20.67
CA GLY A 32 4.55 27.50 20.73
C GLY A 32 3.24 26.85 21.17
N LYS A 33 2.10 27.52 20.98
CA LYS A 33 0.81 26.97 21.36
C LYS A 33 0.48 25.87 20.37
N ALA A 34 0.70 24.63 20.80
CA ALA A 34 0.36 23.45 20.03
C ALA A 34 -1.08 23.61 19.52
N ALA A 35 -1.24 23.54 18.19
CA ALA A 35 -2.56 23.53 17.59
C ALA A 35 -3.37 22.38 18.22
N PRO A 36 -4.67 22.58 18.48
CA PRO A 36 -5.50 21.51 19.00
C PRO A 36 -5.36 20.29 18.11
N ALA A 37 -5.16 19.12 18.71
CA ALA A 37 -5.10 17.86 17.98
C ALA A 37 -6.35 17.75 17.10
N ALA A 38 -6.15 17.61 15.79
CA ALA A 38 -7.25 17.45 14.86
C ALA A 38 -8.06 16.21 15.24
N GLU A 39 -9.38 16.30 15.12
CA GLU A 39 -10.25 15.15 15.33
C GLU A 39 -9.90 14.04 14.31
N LYS A 40 -9.94 12.78 14.75
CA LYS A 40 -9.66 11.65 13.88
C LYS A 40 -10.71 11.55 12.77
N ILE A 41 -10.26 11.18 11.58
CA ILE A 41 -11.12 10.92 10.43
C ILE A 41 -11.93 9.66 10.72
N LYS A 42 -13.27 9.77 10.63
CA LYS A 42 -14.19 8.65 10.80
C LYS A 42 -14.10 7.71 9.58
N MET A 43 -13.23 6.72 9.67
CA MET A 43 -12.97 5.71 8.66
C MET A 43 -12.34 4.48 9.31
N GLU A 44 -12.78 3.30 8.88
CA GLU A 44 -12.28 2.01 9.37
C GLU A 44 -11.30 1.41 8.36
N ILE A 45 -10.06 1.19 8.78
CA ILE A 45 -8.98 0.72 7.91
C ILE A 45 -8.49 -0.66 8.35
N LEU A 46 -8.44 -1.60 7.40
CA LEU A 46 -7.71 -2.85 7.56
C LEU A 46 -6.32 -2.72 6.91
N TYR A 47 -5.28 -2.70 7.72
CA TYR A 47 -3.90 -2.77 7.26
C TYR A 47 -3.44 -4.23 7.19
N VAL A 48 -3.01 -4.68 6.02
CA VAL A 48 -2.56 -6.05 5.75
C VAL A 48 -1.08 -6.02 5.43
N GLY A 49 -0.23 -6.60 6.28
CA GLY A 49 1.22 -6.56 6.12
C GLY A 49 1.94 -7.56 7.02
N GLN A 50 3.22 -7.32 7.32
CA GLN A 50 4.03 -8.17 8.20
C GLN A 50 4.13 -7.54 9.61
N PRO A 51 3.42 -8.07 10.63
CA PRO A 51 3.25 -7.44 11.95
C PRO A 51 4.55 -7.03 12.66
N ASP A 52 5.58 -7.87 12.55
CA ASP A 52 6.80 -7.71 13.34
C ASP A 52 7.82 -6.75 12.71
N THR A 53 7.50 -6.14 11.57
CA THR A 53 8.41 -5.24 10.86
C THR A 53 8.26 -3.80 11.33
N ASP A 54 9.39 -3.06 11.36
CA ASP A 54 9.39 -1.63 11.69
C ASP A 54 8.51 -0.81 10.73
N ARG A 55 8.47 -1.23 9.47
CA ARG A 55 7.59 -0.65 8.45
C ARG A 55 6.12 -0.79 8.86
N ALA A 56 5.64 -1.99 9.15
CA ALA A 56 4.24 -2.20 9.54
C ALA A 56 3.88 -1.43 10.81
N LYS A 57 4.73 -1.47 11.83
CA LYS A 57 4.53 -0.71 13.08
C LYS A 57 4.42 0.80 12.82
N SER A 58 5.28 1.34 11.96
CA SER A 58 5.27 2.76 11.59
C SER A 58 3.99 3.15 10.84
N PHE A 59 3.56 2.33 9.87
CA PHE A 59 2.33 2.57 9.12
C PHE A 59 1.09 2.46 9.99
N VAL A 60 0.96 1.40 10.79
CA VAL A 60 -0.17 1.23 11.71
C VAL A 60 -0.24 2.40 12.68
N LYS A 61 0.89 2.83 13.26
CA LYS A 61 0.92 4.02 14.12
C LYS A 61 0.41 5.26 13.39
N LEU A 62 0.95 5.55 12.21
CA LEU A 62 0.53 6.71 11.41
C LEU A 62 -0.98 6.67 11.11
N LEU A 63 -1.52 5.51 10.74
CA LEU A 63 -2.94 5.36 10.47
C LEU A 63 -3.76 5.53 11.76
N SER A 64 -3.37 4.88 12.85
CA SER A 64 -4.08 4.96 14.13
C SER A 64 -4.09 6.37 14.73
N ASP A 65 -3.08 7.18 14.44
CA ASP A 65 -3.03 8.59 14.86
C ASP A 65 -4.10 9.44 14.13
N ASN A 66 -4.50 9.05 12.91
CA ASN A 66 -5.36 9.86 12.04
C ASN A 66 -6.78 9.31 11.84
N PHE A 67 -7.01 8.00 12.02
CA PHE A 67 -8.28 7.35 11.69
C PHE A 67 -8.94 6.72 12.92
N SER A 68 -10.29 6.71 12.91
CA SER A 68 -11.09 6.24 14.05
C SER A 68 -10.86 4.77 14.41
N LYS A 69 -10.60 3.91 13.43
CA LYS A 69 -10.32 2.48 13.64
C LYS A 69 -9.29 1.99 12.63
N VAL A 70 -8.27 1.32 13.14
CA VAL A 70 -7.24 0.68 12.33
C VAL A 70 -6.96 -0.68 12.94
N GLU A 71 -7.11 -1.72 12.13
CA GLU A 71 -6.73 -3.08 12.51
C GLU A 71 -5.59 -3.58 11.63
N MET A 72 -4.71 -4.38 12.23
CA MET A 72 -3.60 -5.00 11.54
C MET A 72 -3.88 -6.49 11.35
N LEU A 73 -3.72 -6.96 10.11
CA LEU A 73 -3.83 -8.36 9.74
C LEU A 73 -2.49 -8.83 9.16
N ASN A 74 -2.06 -10.02 9.57
CA ASN A 74 -0.93 -10.68 8.93
C ASN A 74 -1.27 -10.97 7.47
N GLN A 75 -0.41 -10.57 6.54
CA GLN A 75 -0.58 -10.80 5.10
C GLN A 75 -0.78 -12.28 4.72
N GLU A 76 -0.29 -13.21 5.54
CA GLU A 76 -0.47 -14.66 5.33
C GLU A 76 -1.89 -15.13 5.68
N GLU A 77 -2.61 -14.37 6.48
CA GLU A 77 -3.98 -14.67 6.93
C GLU A 77 -5.05 -13.90 6.15
N PHE A 78 -4.63 -13.15 5.12
CA PHE A 78 -5.54 -12.34 4.33
C PHE A 78 -6.58 -13.20 3.61
N LYS A 79 -7.83 -12.83 3.81
CA LYS A 79 -9.01 -13.38 3.16
C LYS A 79 -9.98 -12.23 2.89
N ALA A 80 -10.62 -12.21 1.73
CA ALA A 80 -11.48 -11.09 1.33
C ALA A 80 -12.65 -10.89 2.29
N GLU A 81 -13.13 -11.98 2.89
CA GLU A 81 -14.20 -12.00 3.88
C GLU A 81 -13.84 -11.21 5.15
N LYS A 82 -12.55 -11.10 5.49
CA LYS A 82 -12.08 -10.30 6.63
C LYS A 82 -12.16 -8.78 6.38
N THR A 83 -12.50 -8.35 5.15
CA THR A 83 -12.54 -6.93 4.77
C THR A 83 -13.93 -6.30 4.90
N THR A 84 -14.96 -7.09 5.21
CA THR A 84 -16.37 -6.66 5.18
C THR A 84 -16.65 -5.47 6.08
N GLU A 85 -16.13 -5.50 7.31
CA GLU A 85 -16.34 -4.49 8.34
C GLU A 85 -15.56 -3.17 8.13
N PHE A 86 -14.61 -3.14 7.19
CA PHE A 86 -13.73 -1.99 7.00
C PHE A 86 -14.16 -1.17 5.78
N ASP A 87 -13.90 0.14 5.79
CA ASP A 87 -14.16 1.02 4.64
C ASP A 87 -13.07 0.87 3.57
N VAL A 88 -11.81 0.75 4.02
CA VAL A 88 -10.63 0.72 3.15
C VAL A 88 -9.68 -0.39 3.59
N VAL A 89 -9.09 -1.09 2.62
CA VAL A 89 -8.02 -2.07 2.86
C VAL A 89 -6.70 -1.54 2.34
N VAL A 90 -5.66 -1.61 3.16
CA VAL A 90 -4.29 -1.31 2.76
C VAL A 90 -3.52 -2.61 2.66
N LEU A 91 -3.15 -3.00 1.43
CA LEU A 91 -2.36 -4.20 1.16
C LEU A 91 -0.88 -3.84 1.02
N ASP A 92 -0.11 -3.99 2.07
CA ASP A 92 1.35 -3.85 2.06
C ASP A 92 2.04 -5.20 1.98
N TYR A 93 2.11 -5.75 0.76
CA TYR A 93 2.68 -7.06 0.54
C TYR A 93 4.15 -6.95 0.10
N VAL A 94 5.03 -7.26 1.04
CA VAL A 94 6.46 -7.37 0.79
C VAL A 94 6.78 -8.83 0.51
N ARG A 95 7.25 -9.13 -0.71
CA ARG A 95 7.88 -10.44 -0.97
C ARG A 95 9.09 -10.56 -0.06
N ALA A 96 9.09 -11.55 0.82
CA ALA A 96 10.27 -11.90 1.62
C ALA A 96 11.47 -12.04 0.67
N ARG A 97 12.48 -11.16 0.84
CA ARG A 97 13.75 -11.32 0.14
C ARG A 97 14.43 -12.52 0.75
N ARG A 98 14.47 -13.65 0.02
CA ARG A 98 15.33 -14.76 0.44
C ARG A 98 16.80 -14.32 0.46
N PRO A 99 17.64 -14.87 1.35
CA PRO A 99 19.08 -14.66 1.31
C PRO A 99 19.64 -14.89 -0.09
N ARG A 100 20.62 -14.07 -0.49
CA ARG A 100 21.19 -14.09 -1.85
C ARG A 100 21.74 -15.49 -2.23
N GLY A 101 22.30 -16.21 -1.26
CA GLY A 101 22.83 -17.58 -1.43
C GLY A 101 21.74 -18.61 -1.78
N GLU A 102 20.59 -18.55 -1.11
CA GLU A 102 19.45 -19.43 -1.41
C GLU A 102 18.82 -19.13 -2.78
N GLN A 103 18.79 -17.85 -3.17
CA GLN A 103 18.34 -17.46 -4.51
C GLN A 103 19.27 -17.96 -5.62
N ALA A 104 20.59 -17.96 -5.36
CA ALA A 104 21.58 -18.48 -6.30
C ALA A 104 21.50 -20.01 -6.41
N ALA A 105 21.35 -20.71 -5.28
CA ALA A 105 21.20 -22.16 -5.25
C ALA A 105 19.96 -22.65 -6.00
N GLN A 106 18.81 -21.98 -5.84
CA GLN A 106 17.59 -22.36 -6.59
C GLN A 106 17.69 -22.09 -8.09
N ARG A 107 18.36 -21.00 -8.49
CA ARG A 107 18.64 -20.74 -9.92
C ARG A 107 19.56 -21.81 -10.50
N ALA A 108 20.59 -22.22 -9.76
CA ALA A 108 21.51 -23.28 -10.17
C ALA A 108 20.83 -24.65 -10.27
N GLN A 109 19.81 -24.90 -9.44
CA GLN A 109 19.02 -26.15 -9.45
C GLN A 109 17.88 -26.15 -10.48
N GLY A 110 17.75 -25.11 -11.32
CA GLY A 110 16.66 -25.03 -12.30
C GLY A 110 15.26 -24.96 -11.67
N ALA A 111 15.18 -24.72 -10.35
CA ALA A 111 13.91 -24.60 -9.66
C ALA A 111 13.19 -23.37 -10.21
N GLN A 112 12.08 -23.59 -10.92
CA GLN A 112 11.15 -22.51 -11.22
C GLN A 112 10.84 -21.84 -9.88
N ARG A 113 11.02 -20.52 -9.83
CA ARG A 113 10.66 -19.74 -8.65
C ARG A 113 9.22 -20.09 -8.34
N ALA A 114 8.98 -20.90 -7.30
CA ALA A 114 7.65 -21.12 -6.79
C ALA A 114 7.07 -19.73 -6.60
N ARG A 115 6.08 -19.37 -7.44
CA ARG A 115 5.39 -18.10 -7.29
C ARG A 115 4.83 -18.19 -5.89
N ALA A 116 5.38 -17.40 -4.95
CA ALA A 116 4.76 -17.22 -3.64
C ALA A 116 3.27 -17.04 -3.93
N PRO A 117 2.38 -17.83 -3.32
CA PRO A 117 0.96 -17.84 -3.68
C PRO A 117 0.52 -16.39 -3.73
N GLY A 118 0.33 -15.91 -4.96
CA GLY A 118 0.13 -14.50 -5.20
C GLY A 118 -1.11 -14.14 -4.43
N LEU A 119 -1.05 -13.05 -3.66
CA LEU A 119 -2.25 -12.47 -3.10
C LEU A 119 -3.23 -12.27 -4.26
N GLN A 120 -4.35 -12.98 -4.23
CA GLN A 120 -5.34 -12.94 -5.29
C GLN A 120 -6.61 -12.40 -4.68
N LEU A 121 -7.05 -11.26 -5.20
CA LEU A 121 -8.37 -10.76 -4.88
C LEU A 121 -9.40 -11.61 -5.64
N PRO A 122 -10.47 -12.08 -4.98
CA PRO A 122 -11.47 -12.90 -5.65
C PRO A 122 -12.15 -12.10 -6.77
N GLU A 123 -12.71 -12.82 -7.74
CA GLU A 123 -13.55 -12.21 -8.76
C GLU A 123 -14.72 -11.48 -8.08
N GLY A 124 -15.02 -10.25 -8.54
CA GLY A 124 -16.05 -9.41 -7.92
C GLY A 124 -15.62 -8.66 -6.65
N TYR A 125 -14.34 -8.72 -6.25
CA TYR A 125 -13.85 -7.91 -5.14
C TYR A 125 -14.01 -6.41 -5.41
N SER A 126 -14.81 -5.74 -4.60
CA SER A 126 -15.21 -4.33 -4.79
C SER A 126 -14.79 -3.39 -3.68
N LYS A 127 -14.12 -3.90 -2.63
CA LYS A 127 -13.71 -3.08 -1.49
C LYS A 127 -12.62 -2.08 -1.93
N PRO A 128 -12.71 -0.80 -1.53
CA PRO A 128 -11.64 0.16 -1.79
C PRO A 128 -10.30 -0.32 -1.22
N THR A 129 -9.31 -0.45 -2.09
CA THR A 129 -8.03 -1.06 -1.71
C THR A 129 -6.84 -0.27 -2.23
N ILE A 130 -5.96 0.09 -1.31
CA ILE A 130 -4.67 0.72 -1.58
C ILE A 130 -3.60 -0.37 -1.53
N VAL A 131 -2.77 -0.46 -2.57
CA VAL A 131 -1.73 -1.49 -2.66
C VAL A 131 -0.35 -0.86 -2.62
N PHE A 132 0.50 -1.36 -1.72
CA PHE A 132 1.90 -0.97 -1.61
C PHE A 132 2.86 -2.11 -1.98
N GLY A 133 4.07 -1.72 -2.40
CA GLY A 133 5.17 -2.64 -2.64
C GLY A 133 5.02 -3.49 -3.90
N SER A 134 5.68 -4.66 -3.90
CA SER A 134 5.78 -5.54 -5.06
C SER A 134 4.45 -6.11 -5.53
N PHE A 135 3.41 -6.03 -4.71
CA PHE A 135 2.08 -6.50 -5.07
C PHE A 135 1.32 -5.53 -5.95
N GLY A 136 1.54 -4.21 -5.83
CA GLY A 136 0.92 -3.23 -6.72
C GLY A 136 1.29 -3.50 -8.18
N VAL A 137 2.55 -3.87 -8.44
CA VAL A 137 3.02 -4.26 -9.77
C VAL A 137 2.40 -5.57 -10.25
N GLN A 138 2.25 -6.57 -9.37
CA GLN A 138 1.62 -7.84 -9.73
C GLN A 138 0.14 -7.67 -10.07
N GLN A 139 -0.56 -6.83 -9.32
CA GLN A 139 -1.98 -6.61 -9.53
C GLN A 139 -2.25 -5.70 -10.73
N ALA A 140 -1.41 -4.68 -10.96
CA ALA A 140 -1.43 -3.90 -12.19
C ALA A 140 -1.24 -4.78 -13.44
N ARG A 141 -0.38 -5.82 -13.39
CA ARG A 141 -0.24 -6.79 -14.51
C ARG A 141 -1.54 -7.53 -14.79
N ALA A 142 -2.20 -8.02 -13.74
CA ALA A 142 -3.46 -8.74 -13.88
C ALA A 142 -4.59 -7.86 -14.43
N TRP A 143 -4.63 -6.59 -14.01
CA TRP A 143 -5.69 -5.66 -14.41
C TRP A 143 -5.49 -5.02 -15.78
N LEU A 144 -4.26 -4.64 -16.12
CA LEU A 144 -3.97 -3.91 -17.35
C LEU A 144 -3.75 -4.83 -18.55
N ASN A 145 -3.66 -6.15 -18.34
CA ASN A 145 -3.33 -7.12 -19.39
C ASN A 145 -2.01 -6.76 -20.13
N VAL A 146 -1.09 -6.10 -19.44
CA VAL A 146 0.16 -5.58 -20.02
C VAL A 146 1.24 -6.65 -19.92
N ASP A 147 1.96 -6.84 -21.04
CA ASP A 147 3.11 -7.73 -21.10
C ASP A 147 4.17 -7.35 -20.05
N SER A 148 4.60 -8.35 -19.28
CA SER A 148 5.57 -8.24 -18.20
C SER A 148 6.99 -7.82 -18.66
N SER A 149 7.29 -7.87 -19.96
CA SER A 149 8.56 -7.46 -20.54
C SER A 149 8.85 -5.95 -20.38
N LEU A 150 7.82 -5.11 -20.23
CA LEU A 150 7.96 -3.65 -20.20
C LEU A 150 8.46 -3.06 -18.86
N PHE A 151 8.57 -3.87 -17.81
CA PHE A 151 8.92 -3.40 -16.46
C PHE A 151 10.31 -3.86 -15.97
N TYR A 152 11.09 -4.50 -16.85
CA TYR A 152 12.44 -4.96 -16.56
C TYR A 152 13.39 -4.59 -17.70
N THR A 153 13.65 -3.29 -17.85
CA THR A 153 14.81 -2.75 -18.58
C THR A 153 15.77 -2.11 -17.59
#